data_AF-A0A671LTK8-F1
#
_entry.id   AF-A0A671LTK8-F1
#
_cell.length_a   1.000
_cell.length_b   1.000
_cell.length_c   1.000
_cell.angle_alpha   90.00
_cell.angle_beta   90.00
_cell.angle_gamma   90.00
#
_symmetry.space_group_name_H-M   'P 1'
#
loop_
_entity.id
_entity.type
_entity.pdbx_description
1 polymer ?
#
loop_
_entity_poly.entity_id
_entity_poly.type
_entity_poly.pdbx_seq_one_letter_code
_entity_poly.pdbx_strand_id
1 'polypeptide(L)'
;MASVNVVILPQLSRNDKRMRKIQSLYKDPKSLICLLPEKDLALTEQRNGKYKIGLKDRGDTDVSEDIREDIANCLSESSSTFRLEDVSKHSDIRVDEEYDHDCKKGKEAAQQMMRLLEGNDLTKVKESFLPHQGKLWHQWGKMNKELTRPQRDDPEMEISEKKVEIMKICEQQHKYDISMFVNVFIKHMNSRVANEPIFFLKWLRILMDEYTSADLSKLQDATFGLEHIMREIGQIFESCLSVKKNKKGLQIHLSSLLGLAADMLISGFPLELMDGDAAHVPLRVFVLSVLGLQSSGKSTMLNAMFGLQFAVGAGRTTRGAFMQLLRVSDEMKTQMNFDYILVVDTEGLRAPELTGKSRIHHDNELATFVIGLGSMTLINIFGENPSEMQDILQIVVQAFLRMKEVKLNPSCVFVHQNVSDVTAREKNMEGRRRLQETLDKMARLAAKEEVCDAERFSDVIAFDVQKDVMYFAQLWEGNPPMAPPNPSYCESIQDLKKTILSHVSNSNGMMLTDIKKVIRKELPCIISNMMSREFSTEPFLKNKFM
;
A
#
# COMPACT_ATOMS: atom_id res chain seq x y z
N MET A 1 -4.38 17.98 24.65
CA MET A 1 -4.67 18.82 23.46
C MET A 1 -4.64 20.27 23.90
N ALA A 2 -3.76 21.07 23.30
CA ALA A 2 -3.74 22.51 23.48
C ALA A 2 -4.96 23.13 22.77
N SER A 3 -5.75 23.93 23.47
CA SER A 3 -6.96 24.54 22.91
C SER A 3 -7.11 25.95 23.45
N VAL A 4 -7.40 26.91 22.56
CA VAL A 4 -7.60 28.31 22.91
C VAL A 4 -9.06 28.68 22.67
N ASN A 5 -9.69 29.36 23.62
CA ASN A 5 -11.03 29.91 23.44
C ASN A 5 -10.90 31.31 22.84
N VAL A 6 -11.58 31.59 21.72
CA VAL A 6 -11.65 32.94 21.13
C VAL A 6 -13.09 33.43 21.20
N VAL A 7 -13.32 34.59 21.82
CA VAL A 7 -14.66 35.14 22.03
C VAL A 7 -14.73 36.58 21.54
N ILE A 8 -15.71 36.87 20.68
CA ILE A 8 -16.04 38.23 20.26
C ILE A 8 -17.09 38.77 21.21
N LEU A 9 -16.77 39.88 21.90
CA LEU A 9 -17.63 40.47 22.92
C LEU A 9 -18.28 41.76 22.41
N PRO A 10 -19.60 41.81 22.19
CA PRO A 10 -20.29 43.08 21.96
C PRO A 10 -20.31 43.94 23.24
N GLN A 11 -20.68 45.22 23.15
CA GLN A 11 -20.90 46.07 24.33
C GLN A 11 -21.88 45.38 25.30
N LEU A 12 -21.38 44.98 26.47
CA LEU A 12 -22.19 44.35 27.52
C LEU A 12 -22.39 45.35 28.65
N SER A 13 -23.66 45.64 28.98
CA SER A 13 -24.00 46.34 30.21
C SER A 13 -23.77 45.43 31.41
N ARG A 14 -23.46 46.00 32.59
CA ARG A 14 -23.10 45.28 33.84
C ARG A 14 -24.10 44.19 34.28
N ASN A 15 -25.33 44.18 33.74
CA ASN A 15 -26.42 43.27 34.11
C ASN A 15 -26.79 42.23 33.02
N ASP A 16 -25.99 42.04 31.97
CA ASP A 16 -26.29 41.05 30.93
C ASP A 16 -26.08 39.60 31.44
N LYS A 17 -27.07 38.72 31.21
CA LYS A 17 -26.99 37.29 31.54
C LYS A 17 -25.76 36.60 30.91
N ARG A 18 -25.24 37.12 29.80
CA ARG A 18 -24.03 36.63 29.11
C ARG A 18 -22.73 36.84 29.92
N MET A 19 -22.72 37.80 30.86
CA MET A 19 -21.54 38.10 31.67
C MET A 19 -21.14 36.93 32.58
N ARG A 20 -22.09 36.11 33.04
CA ARG A 20 -21.79 34.91 33.85
C ARG A 20 -20.99 33.87 33.06
N LYS A 21 -21.30 33.67 31.77
CA LYS A 21 -20.57 32.74 30.89
C LYS A 21 -19.16 33.23 30.58
N ILE A 22 -18.99 34.54 30.43
CA ILE A 22 -17.67 35.14 30.21
C ILE A 22 -16.83 35.03 31.49
N GLN A 23 -17.43 35.27 32.65
CA GLN A 23 -16.76 35.12 33.93
C GLN A 23 -16.36 33.66 34.22
N SER A 24 -17.13 32.67 33.77
CA SER A 24 -16.69 31.26 33.82
C SER A 24 -15.50 30.98 32.91
N LEU A 25 -15.46 31.54 31.69
CA LEU A 25 -14.33 31.39 30.76
C LEU A 25 -13.05 32.07 31.26
N TYR A 26 -13.17 33.18 31.99
CA TYR A 26 -12.03 33.83 32.63
C TYR A 26 -11.49 33.05 33.83
N LYS A 27 -12.31 32.23 34.49
CA LYS A 27 -11.91 31.35 35.60
C LYS A 27 -11.39 29.99 35.13
N ASP A 28 -11.64 29.61 33.87
CA ASP A 28 -11.18 28.36 33.28
C ASP A 28 -9.63 28.37 33.11
N PRO A 29 -8.92 27.27 33.40
CA PRO A 29 -7.48 27.16 33.16
C PRO A 29 -7.07 27.25 31.68
N LYS A 30 -8.00 27.09 30.72
CA LYS A 30 -7.73 27.24 29.29
C LYS A 30 -7.49 28.69 28.89
N SER A 31 -6.53 28.92 27.99
CA SER A 31 -6.25 30.25 27.45
C SER A 31 -7.46 30.84 26.72
N LEU A 32 -7.64 32.16 26.83
CA LEU A 32 -8.81 32.88 26.32
C LEU A 32 -8.37 34.17 25.64
N ILE A 33 -8.81 34.38 24.40
CA ILE A 33 -8.62 35.61 23.63
C ILE A 33 -9.99 36.29 23.48
N CYS A 34 -10.09 37.54 23.94
CA CYS A 34 -11.31 38.34 23.88
C CYS A 34 -11.17 39.48 22.86
N LEU A 35 -11.97 39.45 21.80
CA LEU A 35 -12.03 40.49 20.78
C LEU A 35 -13.07 41.56 21.16
N LEU A 36 -12.65 42.82 21.23
CA LEU A 36 -13.45 43.96 21.73
C LEU A 36 -13.65 45.02 20.63
N PRO A 37 -14.89 45.27 20.16
CA PRO A 37 -15.19 46.17 19.04
C PRO A 37 -14.80 47.64 19.21
N GLU A 38 -14.73 48.17 20.44
CA GLU A 38 -14.65 49.62 20.69
C GLU A 38 -13.39 50.08 21.47
N LYS A 39 -12.42 49.19 21.72
CA LYS A 39 -11.19 49.57 22.42
C LYS A 39 -10.09 49.94 21.41
N ASP A 40 -9.52 51.14 21.59
CA ASP A 40 -8.32 51.64 20.86
C ASP A 40 -7.00 51.05 21.39
N LEU A 41 -7.06 50.19 22.42
CA LEU A 41 -5.86 49.64 23.05
C LEU A 41 -5.29 48.51 22.21
N ALA A 42 -4.10 48.75 21.66
CA ALA A 42 -3.16 47.72 21.24
C ALA A 42 -2.82 46.87 22.45
N LEU A 43 -3.31 45.62 22.45
CA LEU A 43 -2.89 44.48 23.27
C LEU A 43 -2.71 44.73 24.78
N THR A 44 -3.55 44.11 25.60
CA THR A 44 -3.29 44.01 27.04
C THR A 44 -3.38 42.56 27.47
N GLU A 45 -2.23 41.90 27.63
CA GLU A 45 -2.16 40.63 28.33
C GLU A 45 -2.65 40.82 29.77
N GLN A 46 -3.67 40.08 30.16
CA GLN A 46 -4.03 39.93 31.57
C GLN A 46 -3.36 38.66 32.10
N ARG A 47 -2.86 38.73 33.34
CA ARG A 47 -2.23 37.59 34.05
C ARG A 47 -2.95 36.26 33.76
N ASN A 48 -2.17 35.21 33.50
CA ASN A 48 -2.56 33.80 33.31
C ASN A 48 -3.20 33.46 31.94
N GLY A 49 -2.55 33.80 30.81
CA GLY A 49 -2.96 33.32 29.49
C GLY A 49 -4.31 33.87 28.99
N LYS A 50 -4.66 35.10 29.41
CA LYS A 50 -5.92 35.78 29.04
C LYS A 50 -5.60 37.04 28.25
N TYR A 51 -5.99 37.07 26.98
CA TYR A 51 -5.65 38.12 26.02
C TYR A 51 -6.87 38.97 25.66
N LYS A 52 -6.65 40.25 25.34
CA LYS A 52 -7.67 41.18 24.89
C LYS A 52 -7.16 41.96 23.68
N ILE A 53 -7.92 41.90 22.59
CA ILE A 53 -7.60 42.57 21.33
C ILE A 53 -8.70 43.59 21.02
N GLY A 54 -8.30 44.85 20.83
CA GLY A 54 -9.18 45.90 20.32
C GLY A 54 -9.32 45.82 18.81
N LEU A 55 -10.55 45.96 18.30
CA LEU A 55 -10.84 45.91 16.86
C LEU A 55 -11.13 47.30 16.25
N LYS A 56 -11.19 48.36 17.08
CA LYS A 56 -11.60 49.69 16.62
C LYS A 56 -10.52 50.34 15.77
N ASP A 57 -10.91 50.84 14.59
CA ASP A 57 -10.04 51.55 13.64
C ASP A 57 -8.80 50.77 13.17
N ARG A 58 -8.87 49.42 13.19
CA ARG A 58 -7.78 48.52 12.74
C ARG A 58 -8.14 47.76 11.46
N GLY A 59 -7.14 47.50 10.62
CA GLY A 59 -7.30 46.67 9.43
C GLY A 59 -7.33 45.17 9.74
N ASP A 60 -8.01 44.39 8.89
CA ASP A 60 -8.14 42.93 9.05
C ASP A 60 -6.79 42.22 9.12
N THR A 61 -5.77 42.74 8.42
CA THR A 61 -4.42 42.18 8.38
C THR A 61 -3.72 42.29 9.74
N ASP A 62 -3.77 43.47 10.35
CA ASP A 62 -3.13 43.73 11.66
C ASP A 62 -3.79 42.91 12.77
N VAL A 63 -5.12 42.79 12.74
CA VAL A 63 -5.87 41.97 13.70
C VAL A 63 -5.54 40.48 13.53
N SER A 64 -5.38 40.02 12.29
CA SER A 64 -5.02 38.62 12.01
C SER A 64 -3.61 38.28 12.49
N GLU A 65 -2.65 39.20 12.39
CA GLU A 65 -1.28 38.97 12.87
C GLU A 65 -1.25 38.86 14.40
N ASP A 66 -1.91 39.78 15.11
CA ASP A 66 -2.03 39.76 16.57
C ASP A 66 -2.72 38.48 17.08
N ILE A 67 -3.83 38.07 16.45
CA ILE A 67 -4.52 36.82 16.82
C ILE A 67 -3.59 35.62 16.63
N ARG A 68 -2.80 35.60 15.55
CA ARG A 68 -1.86 34.50 15.27
C ARG A 68 -0.73 34.46 16.30
N GLU A 69 -0.20 35.62 16.69
CA GLU A 69 0.82 35.75 17.73
C GLU A 69 0.29 35.29 19.09
N ASP A 70 -0.90 35.75 19.50
CA ASP A 70 -1.52 35.37 20.77
C ASP A 70 -1.87 33.88 20.83
N ILE A 71 -2.34 33.29 19.72
CA ILE A 71 -2.55 31.84 19.62
C ILE A 71 -1.22 31.11 19.76
N ALA A 72 -0.16 31.56 19.08
CA ALA A 72 1.16 30.93 19.19
C ALA A 72 1.68 30.97 20.65
N ASN A 73 1.54 32.11 21.32
CA ASN A 73 1.89 32.29 22.74
C ASN A 73 1.07 31.35 23.64
N CYS A 74 -0.25 31.30 23.46
CA CYS A 74 -1.14 30.40 24.21
C CYS A 74 -0.80 28.92 24.04
N LEU A 75 -0.40 28.51 22.83
CA LEU A 75 -0.04 27.13 22.52
C LEU A 75 1.34 26.78 23.10
N SER A 76 2.27 27.74 23.14
CA SER A 76 3.62 27.55 23.68
C SER A 76 3.64 27.31 25.19
N GLU A 77 2.72 27.93 25.95
CA GLU A 77 2.62 27.77 27.41
C GLU A 77 1.84 26.52 27.85
N SER A 78 1.15 25.84 26.94
CA SER A 78 0.32 24.67 27.28
C SER A 78 1.18 23.43 27.56
N SER A 79 1.48 23.20 28.84
CA SER A 79 2.49 22.23 29.30
C SER A 79 2.10 20.74 29.28
N SER A 80 0.90 20.37 28.79
CA SER A 80 0.47 18.96 28.81
C SER A 80 0.06 18.44 27.43
N THR A 81 1.04 18.30 26.54
CA THR A 81 0.96 17.33 25.45
C THR A 81 1.13 15.94 26.05
N PHE A 82 0.06 15.16 26.07
CA PHE A 82 0.14 13.72 26.30
C PHE A 82 1.06 13.13 25.22
N ARG A 83 2.21 12.59 25.63
CA ARG A 83 3.06 11.76 24.77
C ARG A 83 2.76 10.30 25.07
N LEU A 84 2.60 9.50 24.03
CA LEU A 84 2.39 8.05 24.19
C LEU A 84 3.56 7.40 24.95
N GLU A 85 4.78 7.93 24.77
CA GLU A 85 5.99 7.56 25.52
C GLU A 85 5.87 7.72 27.03
N ASP A 86 5.03 8.65 27.52
CA ASP A 86 4.85 8.87 28.96
C ASP A 86 3.83 7.91 29.57
N VAL A 87 3.13 7.11 28.76
CA VAL A 87 2.15 6.13 29.24
C VAL A 87 2.83 5.00 30.01
N SER A 88 4.01 4.55 29.55
CA SER A 88 4.78 3.52 30.26
C SER A 88 5.22 3.97 31.65
N LYS A 89 5.44 5.27 31.86
CA LYS A 89 5.80 5.83 33.18
C LYS A 89 4.69 5.74 34.22
N HIS A 90 3.45 5.51 33.78
CA HIS A 90 2.25 5.51 34.62
C HIS A 90 1.47 4.17 34.55
N SER A 91 2.05 3.14 33.94
CA SER A 91 1.40 1.83 33.75
C SER A 91 2.43 0.68 33.82
N ASP A 92 1.97 -0.55 34.06
CA ASP A 92 2.82 -1.76 34.03
C ASP A 92 3.16 -2.21 32.58
N ILE A 93 3.12 -1.29 31.62
CA ILE A 93 3.41 -1.58 30.21
C ILE A 93 4.93 -1.70 30.04
N ARG A 94 5.38 -2.90 29.70
CA ARG A 94 6.78 -3.18 29.38
C ARG A 94 7.21 -2.42 28.13
N VAL A 95 8.36 -1.75 28.20
CA VAL A 95 8.98 -1.05 27.08
C VAL A 95 10.11 -1.91 26.51
N ASP A 96 9.96 -2.37 25.27
CA ASP A 96 10.95 -3.26 24.64
C ASP A 96 12.35 -2.61 24.57
N GLU A 97 12.44 -1.29 24.39
CA GLU A 97 13.72 -0.56 24.35
C GLU A 97 14.50 -0.58 25.67
N GLU A 98 13.81 -0.80 26.79
CA GLU A 98 14.41 -0.83 28.13
C GLU A 98 14.76 -2.25 28.56
N TYR A 99 13.91 -3.22 28.20
CA TYR A 99 13.96 -4.58 28.73
C TYR A 99 14.32 -5.67 27.72
N ASP A 100 14.31 -5.40 26.41
CA ASP A 100 14.72 -6.35 25.37
C ASP A 100 16.12 -5.96 24.83
N HIS A 101 17.08 -6.83 25.08
CA HIS A 101 18.47 -6.62 24.70
C HIS A 101 18.67 -6.57 23.18
N ASP A 102 17.91 -7.38 22.42
CA ASP A 102 18.01 -7.42 20.96
C ASP A 102 17.36 -6.17 20.35
N CYS A 103 16.26 -5.69 20.95
CA CYS A 103 15.65 -4.40 20.60
C CYS A 103 16.61 -3.24 20.84
N LYS A 104 17.25 -3.19 22.01
CA LYS A 104 18.20 -2.14 22.37
C LYS A 104 19.40 -2.11 21.41
N LYS A 105 19.97 -3.27 21.10
CA LYS A 105 21.07 -3.37 20.11
C LYS A 105 20.64 -2.93 18.72
N GLY A 106 19.46 -3.38 18.27
CA GLY A 106 18.90 -2.95 16.99
C GLY A 106 18.72 -1.43 16.90
N LYS A 107 18.23 -0.82 17.99
CA LYS A 107 18.10 0.65 18.10
C LYS A 107 19.45 1.36 18.05
N GLU A 108 20.44 0.91 18.82
CA GLU A 108 21.79 1.47 18.84
C GLU A 108 22.46 1.39 17.45
N ALA A 109 22.28 0.27 16.76
CA ALA A 109 22.76 0.07 15.38
C ALA A 109 22.09 1.04 14.39
N ALA A 110 20.78 1.21 14.48
CA ALA A 110 20.04 2.15 13.63
C ALA A 110 20.49 3.59 13.86
N GLN A 111 20.66 4.00 15.12
CA GLN A 111 21.19 5.32 15.49
C GLN A 111 22.62 5.51 14.98
N GLN A 112 23.47 4.49 15.07
CA GLN A 112 24.82 4.55 14.51
C GLN A 112 24.82 4.83 13.00
N MET A 113 23.89 4.21 12.28
CA MET A 113 23.75 4.43 10.84
C MET A 113 23.21 5.84 10.53
N MET A 114 22.22 6.32 11.28
CA MET A 114 21.66 7.66 11.08
C MET A 114 22.65 8.78 11.37
N ARG A 115 23.58 8.60 12.32
CA ARG A 115 24.68 9.55 12.57
C ARG A 115 25.57 9.81 11.35
N LEU A 116 25.62 8.88 10.38
CA LEU A 116 26.36 9.09 9.14
C LEU A 116 25.69 10.11 8.21
N LEU A 117 24.38 10.34 8.38
CA LEU A 117 23.59 11.28 7.59
C LEU A 117 23.56 12.69 8.21
N GLU A 118 23.84 12.81 9.51
CA GLU A 118 23.85 14.09 10.22
C GLU A 118 24.78 15.12 9.55
N GLY A 119 24.31 16.36 9.42
CA GLY A 119 25.07 17.47 8.83
C GLY A 119 25.14 17.48 7.30
N ASN A 120 24.52 16.53 6.60
CA ASN A 120 24.44 16.51 5.14
C ASN A 120 23.17 17.20 4.63
N ASP A 121 23.26 17.80 3.45
CA ASP A 121 22.11 18.34 2.72
C ASP A 121 21.27 17.20 2.15
N LEU A 122 19.99 17.12 2.54
CA LEU A 122 19.01 16.11 2.10
C LEU A 122 19.02 15.89 0.58
N THR A 123 19.21 16.94 -0.21
CA THR A 123 19.23 16.85 -1.68
C THR A 123 20.45 16.10 -2.23
N LYS A 124 21.55 16.03 -1.47
CA LYS A 124 22.82 15.39 -1.86
C LYS A 124 23.05 14.04 -1.19
N VAL A 125 22.19 13.66 -0.24
CA VAL A 125 22.31 12.38 0.50
C VAL A 125 22.32 11.19 -0.47
N LYS A 126 21.40 11.14 -1.43
CA LYS A 126 21.35 10.04 -2.42
C LYS A 126 22.66 9.93 -3.21
N GLU A 127 23.15 11.03 -3.76
CA GLU A 127 24.37 11.04 -4.58
C GLU A 127 25.62 10.67 -3.77
N SER A 128 25.67 11.06 -2.49
CA SER A 128 26.84 10.84 -1.64
C SER A 128 26.89 9.43 -1.06
N PHE A 129 25.73 8.86 -0.71
CA PHE A 129 25.65 7.59 0.01
C PHE A 129 25.22 6.40 -0.85
N LEU A 130 24.64 6.63 -2.04
CA LEU A 130 24.14 5.61 -2.96
C LEU A 130 24.75 5.76 -4.37
N PRO A 131 26.08 5.58 -4.52
CA PRO A 131 26.80 5.86 -5.77
C PRO A 131 26.31 5.06 -6.98
N HIS A 132 25.62 3.93 -6.80
CA HIS A 132 25.12 3.11 -7.90
C HIS A 132 23.77 3.60 -8.46
N GLN A 133 23.11 4.55 -7.79
CA GLN A 133 21.76 5.06 -8.11
C GLN A 133 21.72 6.39 -8.88
N GLY A 134 22.84 6.83 -9.46
CA GLY A 134 22.91 8.07 -10.24
C GLY A 134 22.52 7.92 -11.72
N LYS A 135 23.21 8.67 -12.59
CA LYS A 135 22.97 8.68 -14.05
C LYS A 135 22.98 7.29 -14.70
N LEU A 136 23.88 6.41 -14.24
CA LEU A 136 23.99 5.04 -14.76
C LEU A 136 22.73 4.22 -14.46
N TRP A 137 22.14 4.38 -13.27
CA TRP A 137 20.88 3.74 -12.93
C TRP A 137 19.74 4.24 -13.83
N HIS A 138 19.62 5.56 -14.05
CA HIS A 138 18.60 6.10 -14.96
C HIS A 138 18.75 5.60 -16.40
N GLN A 139 19.99 5.51 -16.90
CA GLN A 139 20.27 4.94 -18.22
C GLN A 139 19.91 3.45 -18.27
N TRP A 140 20.29 2.69 -17.24
CA TRP A 140 19.94 1.27 -17.12
C TRP A 140 18.43 1.07 -17.09
N GLY A 141 17.71 1.86 -16.28
CA GLY A 141 16.24 1.83 -16.16
C GLY A 141 15.56 2.12 -17.49
N LYS A 142 15.99 3.17 -18.19
CA LYS A 142 15.47 3.52 -19.53
C LYS A 142 15.69 2.39 -20.55
N MET A 143 16.89 1.82 -20.59
CA MET A 143 17.21 0.74 -21.55
C MET A 143 16.52 -0.56 -21.20
N ASN A 144 16.39 -0.90 -19.92
CA ASN A 144 15.63 -2.08 -19.48
C ASN A 144 14.14 -1.93 -19.79
N LYS A 145 13.60 -0.70 -19.69
CA LYS A 145 12.25 -0.37 -20.15
C LYS A 145 12.12 -0.61 -21.66
N GLU A 146 13.05 -0.12 -22.47
CA GLU A 146 13.06 -0.29 -23.93
C GLU A 146 13.23 -1.74 -24.38
N LEU A 147 14.04 -2.55 -23.66
CA LEU A 147 14.16 -4.00 -23.85
C LEU A 147 12.86 -4.77 -23.60
N THR A 148 11.95 -4.19 -22.82
CA THR A 148 10.67 -4.81 -22.45
C THR A 148 9.46 -4.20 -23.15
N ARG A 149 9.68 -3.26 -24.09
CA ARG A 149 8.64 -2.65 -24.93
C ARG A 149 8.46 -3.47 -26.22
N PRO A 150 7.22 -3.84 -26.63
CA PRO A 150 7.02 -4.61 -27.86
C PRO A 150 7.39 -3.77 -29.10
N GLN A 151 8.40 -4.20 -29.86
CA GLN A 151 8.82 -3.57 -31.12
C GLN A 151 8.22 -4.32 -32.32
N ARG A 152 7.98 -3.58 -33.41
CA ARG A 152 7.25 -4.05 -34.60
C ARG A 152 8.14 -4.66 -35.68
N ASP A 153 9.45 -4.41 -35.70
CA ASP A 153 10.36 -4.86 -36.76
C ASP A 153 11.70 -5.38 -36.20
N ASP A 154 12.16 -6.50 -36.76
CA ASP A 154 13.39 -7.28 -36.47
C ASP A 154 13.92 -7.31 -35.01
N PRO A 155 13.26 -8.07 -34.10
CA PRO A 155 13.46 -7.96 -32.66
C PRO A 155 14.77 -8.56 -32.11
N GLU A 156 15.47 -9.46 -32.82
CA GLU A 156 16.60 -10.19 -32.22
C GLU A 156 17.90 -9.38 -32.15
N MET A 157 18.28 -8.67 -33.23
CA MET A 157 19.49 -7.83 -33.23
C MET A 157 19.38 -6.67 -32.23
N GLU A 158 18.24 -5.97 -32.20
CA GLU A 158 18.06 -4.81 -31.31
C GLU A 158 18.01 -5.21 -29.82
N ILE A 159 17.44 -6.39 -29.50
CA ILE A 159 17.51 -6.96 -28.14
C ILE A 159 18.95 -7.31 -27.77
N SER A 160 19.73 -7.86 -28.69
CA SER A 160 21.13 -8.23 -28.45
C SER A 160 22.01 -7.01 -28.19
N GLU A 161 21.83 -5.93 -28.97
CA GLU A 161 22.55 -4.66 -28.81
C GLU A 161 22.22 -4.01 -27.47
N LYS A 162 20.94 -3.92 -27.11
CA LYS A 162 20.51 -3.35 -25.82
C LYS A 162 21.01 -4.16 -24.63
N LYS A 163 21.07 -5.50 -24.73
CA LYS A 163 21.68 -6.35 -23.69
C LYS A 163 23.17 -6.05 -23.53
N VAL A 164 23.91 -5.87 -24.63
CA VAL A 164 25.32 -5.49 -24.59
C VAL A 164 25.50 -4.12 -23.92
N GLU A 165 24.64 -3.16 -24.20
CA GLU A 165 24.69 -1.85 -23.54
C GLU A 165 24.36 -1.94 -22.03
N ILE A 166 23.36 -2.74 -21.63
CA ILE A 166 23.08 -3.00 -20.20
C ILE A 166 24.31 -3.58 -19.51
N MET A 167 24.98 -4.55 -20.13
CA MET A 167 26.20 -5.14 -19.57
C MET A 167 27.30 -4.09 -19.41
N LYS A 168 27.46 -3.16 -20.37
CA LYS A 168 28.41 -2.04 -20.25
C LYS A 168 28.08 -1.12 -19.08
N ILE A 169 26.80 -0.83 -18.84
CA ILE A 169 26.38 -0.02 -17.68
C ILE A 169 26.69 -0.75 -16.38
N CYS A 170 26.37 -2.05 -16.28
CA CYS A 170 26.68 -2.86 -15.10
C CYS A 170 28.20 -2.94 -14.86
N GLU A 171 29.03 -3.04 -15.90
CA GLU A 171 30.49 -2.96 -15.80
C GLU A 171 30.97 -1.60 -15.27
N GLN A 172 30.33 -0.50 -15.67
CA GLN A 172 30.64 0.84 -15.15
C GLN A 172 30.21 0.98 -13.69
N GLN A 173 29.01 0.52 -13.34
CA GLN A 173 28.53 0.46 -11.94
C GLN A 173 29.47 -0.39 -11.08
N HIS A 174 30.03 -1.47 -11.62
CA HIS A 174 30.97 -2.33 -10.89
C HIS A 174 32.26 -1.59 -10.47
N LYS A 175 32.66 -0.53 -11.19
CA LYS A 175 33.86 0.27 -10.88
C LYS A 175 33.71 1.20 -9.68
N TYR A 176 32.49 1.58 -9.30
CA TYR A 176 32.26 2.40 -8.11
C TYR A 176 32.61 1.62 -6.85
N ASP A 177 33.00 2.27 -5.76
CA ASP A 177 33.14 1.59 -4.48
C ASP A 177 31.80 1.52 -3.73
N ILE A 178 31.67 0.54 -2.83
CA ILE A 178 30.53 0.48 -1.92
C ILE A 178 30.71 1.54 -0.85
N SER A 179 29.70 2.40 -0.66
CA SER A 179 29.77 3.46 0.35
C SER A 179 29.90 2.90 1.77
N MET A 180 30.51 3.68 2.67
CA MET A 180 30.61 3.31 4.08
C MET A 180 29.22 3.06 4.69
N PHE A 181 28.23 3.85 4.30
CA PHE A 181 26.85 3.76 4.74
C PHE A 181 26.21 2.40 4.40
N VAL A 182 26.34 1.96 3.14
CA VAL A 182 25.82 0.66 2.69
C VAL A 182 26.57 -0.51 3.36
N ASN A 183 27.89 -0.37 3.57
CA ASN A 183 28.66 -1.38 4.29
C ASN A 183 28.21 -1.54 5.76
N VAL A 184 27.90 -0.44 6.44
CA VAL A 184 27.35 -0.46 7.81
C VAL A 184 25.99 -1.15 7.82
N PHE A 185 25.12 -0.84 6.85
CA PHE A 185 23.83 -1.51 6.70
C PHE A 185 23.99 -3.03 6.53
N ILE A 186 24.81 -3.46 5.57
CA ILE A 186 25.06 -4.89 5.29
C ILE A 186 25.61 -5.59 6.52
N LYS A 187 26.50 -4.94 7.28
CA LYS A 187 27.08 -5.49 8.51
C LYS A 187 26.00 -5.78 9.57
N HIS A 188 25.10 -4.83 9.84
CA HIS A 188 24.04 -5.03 10.83
C HIS A 188 22.99 -6.04 10.36
N MET A 189 22.66 -6.03 9.07
CA MET A 189 21.78 -7.01 8.46
C MET A 189 22.32 -8.44 8.55
N ASN A 190 23.65 -8.61 8.49
CA ASN A 190 24.31 -9.91 8.59
C ASN A 190 24.68 -10.28 10.04
N SER A 191 24.06 -9.67 11.05
CA SER A 191 24.22 -10.08 12.44
C SER A 191 23.71 -11.52 12.63
N ARG A 192 24.44 -12.31 13.41
CA ARG A 192 24.06 -13.70 13.75
C ARG A 192 23.16 -13.78 15.00
N VAL A 193 22.88 -12.64 15.63
CA VAL A 193 21.99 -12.57 16.80
C VAL A 193 20.55 -12.61 16.31
N ALA A 194 19.75 -13.50 16.89
CA ALA A 194 18.33 -13.61 16.55
C ALA A 194 17.62 -12.26 16.78
N ASN A 195 16.69 -11.89 15.91
CA ASN A 195 15.86 -10.68 15.98
C ASN A 195 16.58 -9.31 15.89
N GLU A 196 17.90 -9.22 16.10
CA GLU A 196 18.65 -7.95 16.01
C GLU A 196 18.49 -7.28 14.62
N PRO A 197 18.61 -7.97 13.47
CA PRO A 197 18.36 -7.36 12.15
C PRO A 197 16.94 -6.82 12.01
N ILE A 198 15.95 -7.50 12.60
CA ILE A 198 14.53 -7.11 12.54
C ILE A 198 14.32 -5.81 13.32
N PHE A 199 14.82 -5.74 14.55
CA PHE A 199 14.74 -4.53 15.37
C PHE A 199 15.54 -3.37 14.75
N PHE A 200 16.73 -3.65 14.20
CA PHE A 200 17.52 -2.67 13.46
C PHE A 200 16.72 -2.03 12.31
N LEU A 201 16.08 -2.84 11.46
CA LEU A 201 15.28 -2.33 10.34
C LEU A 201 14.06 -1.54 10.80
N LYS A 202 13.38 -1.99 11.86
CA LYS A 202 12.21 -1.28 12.41
C LYS A 202 12.61 0.11 12.90
N TRP A 203 13.70 0.18 13.68
CA TRP A 203 14.23 1.44 14.18
C TRP A 203 14.77 2.33 13.08
N LEU A 204 15.50 1.76 12.11
CA LEU A 204 16.05 2.53 11.00
C LEU A 204 14.93 3.20 10.19
N ARG A 205 13.83 2.49 9.91
CA ARG A 205 12.66 3.07 9.23
C ARG A 205 12.08 4.24 10.01
N ILE A 206 11.82 4.07 11.30
CA ILE A 206 11.27 5.12 12.16
C ILE A 206 12.18 6.37 12.14
N LEU A 207 13.49 6.19 12.30
CA LEU A 207 14.44 7.30 12.34
C LEU A 207 14.59 7.99 10.97
N MET A 208 14.52 7.24 9.86
CA MET A 208 14.57 7.82 8.51
C MET A 208 13.29 8.60 8.18
N ASP A 209 12.13 8.09 8.61
CA ASP A 209 10.85 8.78 8.46
C ASP A 209 10.85 10.09 9.28
N GLU A 210 11.36 10.06 10.52
CA GLU A 210 11.56 11.25 11.36
C GLU A 210 12.50 12.27 10.69
N TYR A 211 13.66 11.81 10.24
CA TYR A 211 14.66 12.64 9.55
C TYR A 211 14.12 13.32 8.29
N THR A 212 13.25 12.63 7.54
CA THR A 212 12.64 13.17 6.31
C THR A 212 11.45 14.09 6.62
N SER A 213 10.74 13.87 7.73
CA SER A 213 9.54 14.64 8.12
C SER A 213 9.84 16.05 8.65
N ALA A 214 11.06 16.29 9.15
CA ALA A 214 11.46 17.57 9.72
C ALA A 214 11.47 18.73 8.69
N ASP A 215 11.62 18.43 7.39
CA ASP A 215 11.72 19.42 6.30
C ASP A 215 10.55 19.33 5.30
N LEU A 216 9.32 19.56 5.80
CA LEU A 216 8.06 19.54 5.04
C LEU A 216 8.04 20.44 3.78
N SER A 217 8.95 21.40 3.65
CA SER A 217 9.01 22.33 2.51
C SER A 217 9.70 21.78 1.24
N LYS A 218 10.36 20.61 1.30
CA LYS A 218 11.16 20.04 0.19
C LYS A 218 10.78 18.59 -0.21
N LEU A 219 9.60 18.14 0.20
CA LEU A 219 9.19 16.72 0.30
C LEU A 219 9.12 15.87 -0.98
N GLN A 220 9.16 16.44 -2.20
CA GLN A 220 9.00 15.61 -3.41
C GLN A 220 10.31 15.09 -4.02
N ASP A 221 11.42 15.83 -3.92
CA ASP A 221 12.70 15.43 -4.53
C ASP A 221 13.71 14.86 -3.50
N ALA A 222 13.47 15.07 -2.21
CA ALA A 222 14.42 14.80 -1.12
C ALA A 222 14.12 13.54 -0.28
N THR A 223 13.10 12.75 -0.63
CA THR A 223 12.72 11.54 0.14
C THR A 223 13.83 10.50 0.12
N PHE A 224 14.42 10.19 1.28
CA PHE A 224 15.46 9.18 1.43
C PHE A 224 15.01 8.14 2.44
N GLY A 225 14.71 6.93 1.97
CA GLY A 225 14.14 5.85 2.77
C GLY A 225 14.83 4.50 2.55
N LEU A 226 14.32 3.47 3.22
CA LEU A 226 14.89 2.12 3.20
C LEU A 226 14.89 1.51 1.79
N GLU A 227 13.89 1.84 0.98
CA GLU A 227 13.78 1.44 -0.42
C GLU A 227 14.99 1.89 -1.27
N HIS A 228 15.52 3.08 -0.97
CA HIS A 228 16.72 3.60 -1.64
C HIS A 228 17.97 2.77 -1.29
N ILE A 229 18.11 2.33 -0.04
CA ILE A 229 19.22 1.47 0.38
C ILE A 229 19.12 0.10 -0.30
N MET A 230 17.91 -0.45 -0.39
CA MET A 230 17.66 -1.73 -1.03
C MET A 230 17.95 -1.69 -2.53
N ARG A 231 17.59 -0.60 -3.21
CA ARG A 231 17.91 -0.40 -4.62
C ARG A 231 19.42 -0.37 -4.85
N GLU A 232 20.20 0.20 -3.93
CA GLU A 232 21.67 0.24 -4.01
C GLU A 232 22.27 -1.15 -3.96
N ILE A 233 21.78 -1.94 -3.01
CA ILE A 233 22.18 -3.33 -2.83
C ILE A 233 21.83 -4.16 -4.08
N GLY A 234 20.65 -3.93 -4.67
CA GLY A 234 20.25 -4.53 -5.93
C GLY A 234 21.20 -4.20 -7.08
N GLN A 235 21.60 -2.93 -7.22
CA GLN A 235 22.56 -2.52 -8.25
C GLN A 235 23.96 -3.09 -8.03
N ILE A 236 24.41 -3.17 -6.78
CA ILE A 236 25.67 -3.83 -6.43
C ILE A 236 25.61 -5.31 -6.85
N PHE A 237 24.52 -6.00 -6.52
CA PHE A 237 24.32 -7.40 -6.86
C PHE A 237 24.33 -7.64 -8.37
N GLU A 238 23.54 -6.88 -9.14
CA GLU A 238 23.48 -6.97 -10.60
C GLU A 238 24.84 -6.69 -11.26
N SER A 239 25.56 -5.66 -10.78
CA SER A 239 26.91 -5.36 -11.28
C SER A 239 27.88 -6.52 -11.08
N CYS A 240 27.78 -7.23 -9.95
CA CYS A 240 28.64 -8.38 -9.65
C CYS A 240 28.28 -9.60 -10.51
N LEU A 241 26.99 -9.84 -10.75
CA LEU A 241 26.53 -10.92 -11.64
C LEU A 241 27.02 -10.69 -13.08
N SER A 242 26.88 -9.48 -13.61
CA SER A 242 27.28 -9.15 -14.97
C SER A 242 28.78 -9.37 -15.21
N VAL A 243 29.62 -8.96 -14.24
CA VAL A 243 31.09 -9.08 -14.34
C VAL A 243 31.59 -10.46 -13.85
N LYS A 244 30.70 -11.30 -13.29
CA LYS A 244 31.02 -12.60 -12.66
C LYS A 244 32.14 -12.50 -11.62
N LYS A 245 32.16 -11.39 -10.87
CA LYS A 245 33.19 -11.10 -9.86
C LYS A 245 32.57 -10.41 -8.65
N ASN A 246 33.07 -10.74 -7.46
CA ASN A 246 32.73 -10.01 -6.24
C ASN A 246 33.39 -8.62 -6.26
N LYS A 247 32.66 -7.63 -5.75
CA LYS A 247 33.12 -6.24 -5.66
C LYS A 247 34.17 -6.10 -4.56
N LYS A 248 35.21 -5.30 -4.82
CA LYS A 248 36.21 -4.97 -3.79
C LYS A 248 35.54 -4.19 -2.66
N GLY A 249 35.81 -4.58 -1.41
CA GLY A 249 35.20 -3.97 -0.22
C GLY A 249 33.87 -4.60 0.22
N LEU A 250 33.24 -5.48 -0.58
CA LEU A 250 32.08 -6.25 -0.14
C LEU A 250 32.53 -7.34 0.84
N GLN A 251 32.17 -7.20 2.12
CA GLN A 251 32.62 -8.12 3.17
C GLN A 251 31.89 -9.47 3.16
N ILE A 252 30.84 -9.61 2.36
CA ILE A 252 29.95 -10.78 2.34
C ILE A 252 29.89 -11.40 0.94
N HIS A 253 29.58 -12.68 0.86
CA HIS A 253 29.44 -13.37 -0.42
C HIS A 253 28.18 -12.87 -1.17
N LEU A 254 28.21 -12.90 -2.51
CA LEU A 254 27.09 -12.44 -3.34
C LEU A 254 25.76 -13.17 -3.02
N SER A 255 25.84 -14.46 -2.72
CA SER A 255 24.68 -15.28 -2.29
C SER A 255 24.10 -14.84 -0.94
N SER A 256 24.92 -14.24 -0.07
CA SER A 256 24.45 -13.73 1.23
C SER A 256 23.64 -12.45 1.07
N LEU A 257 23.90 -11.62 0.05
CA LEU A 257 23.06 -10.44 -0.25
C LEU A 257 21.61 -10.84 -0.58
N LEU A 258 21.43 -11.93 -1.32
CA LEU A 258 20.10 -12.48 -1.60
C LEU A 258 19.43 -13.01 -0.33
N GLY A 259 20.20 -13.64 0.57
CA GLY A 259 19.72 -14.05 1.90
C GLY A 259 19.22 -12.85 2.71
N LEU A 260 19.99 -11.77 2.77
CA LEU A 260 19.59 -10.54 3.46
C LEU A 260 18.30 -9.94 2.89
N ALA A 261 18.17 -9.85 1.56
CA ALA A 261 16.94 -9.37 0.93
C ALA A 261 15.74 -10.26 1.26
N ALA A 262 15.93 -11.58 1.32
CA ALA A 262 14.90 -12.52 1.73
C ALA A 262 14.52 -12.36 3.21
N ASP A 263 15.48 -12.18 4.10
CA ASP A 263 15.24 -11.98 5.55
C ASP A 263 14.49 -10.67 5.81
N MET A 264 14.78 -9.62 5.05
CA MET A 264 14.03 -8.35 5.10
C MET A 264 12.58 -8.50 4.64
N LEU A 265 12.36 -9.22 3.54
CA LEU A 265 11.03 -9.54 3.02
C LEU A 265 10.22 -10.36 4.05
N ILE A 266 10.83 -11.38 4.65
CA ILE A 266 10.23 -12.20 5.71
C ILE A 266 9.84 -11.34 6.93
N SER A 267 10.64 -10.32 7.23
CA SER A 267 10.43 -9.42 8.38
C SER A 267 9.35 -8.35 8.12
N GLY A 268 8.63 -8.42 7.00
CA GLY A 268 7.52 -7.52 6.67
C GLY A 268 7.95 -6.17 6.12
N PHE A 269 9.23 -5.99 5.77
CA PHE A 269 9.68 -4.79 5.07
C PHE A 269 9.34 -4.92 3.58
N PRO A 270 8.52 -4.02 3.03
CA PRO A 270 8.20 -4.06 1.61
C PRO A 270 9.50 -3.82 0.83
N LEU A 271 9.80 -4.74 -0.08
CA LEU A 271 10.87 -4.55 -1.04
C LEU A 271 10.28 -3.85 -2.25
N GLU A 272 10.92 -2.77 -2.72
CA GLU A 272 10.53 -2.10 -3.94
C GLU A 272 10.81 -3.05 -5.13
N LEU A 273 9.83 -3.88 -5.46
CA LEU A 273 9.88 -4.84 -6.56
C LEU A 273 9.88 -4.13 -7.92
N MET A 274 9.38 -2.90 -7.97
CA MET A 274 9.27 -2.07 -9.16
C MET A 274 9.43 -0.59 -8.77
N ASP A 275 10.56 0.01 -9.12
CA ASP A 275 10.63 1.46 -9.31
C ASP A 275 10.25 1.73 -10.77
N GLY A 276 8.95 1.81 -11.07
CA GLY A 276 8.42 2.25 -12.37
C GLY A 276 8.88 1.55 -13.66
N ASP A 277 9.92 0.70 -13.67
CA ASP A 277 10.71 0.43 -14.88
C ASP A 277 11.45 -0.95 -14.91
N ALA A 278 11.75 -1.70 -13.82
CA ALA A 278 12.50 -2.98 -13.95
C ALA A 278 12.56 -3.94 -12.73
N ALA A 279 12.47 -5.27 -12.96
CA ALA A 279 12.73 -6.35 -11.97
C ALA A 279 13.37 -7.61 -12.60
N HIS A 280 14.30 -8.30 -11.90
CA HIS A 280 14.83 -9.64 -12.27
C HIS A 280 15.39 -10.41 -11.04
N VAL A 281 14.55 -11.20 -10.36
CA VAL A 281 15.02 -12.23 -9.40
C VAL A 281 14.33 -13.55 -9.77
N PRO A 282 15.05 -14.68 -9.93
CA PRO A 282 14.44 -15.96 -10.31
C PRO A 282 13.79 -16.63 -9.10
N LEU A 283 12.64 -16.11 -8.66
CA LEU A 283 11.80 -16.70 -7.61
C LEU A 283 10.57 -17.36 -8.23
N ARG A 284 10.17 -18.54 -7.72
CA ARG A 284 8.88 -19.16 -8.04
C ARG A 284 7.85 -18.67 -7.04
N VAL A 285 6.80 -18.04 -7.56
CA VAL A 285 5.82 -17.29 -6.79
C VAL A 285 4.42 -17.74 -7.17
N PHE A 286 3.58 -17.98 -6.17
CA PHE A 286 2.14 -18.12 -6.34
C PHE A 286 1.47 -16.78 -6.06
N VAL A 287 0.72 -16.23 -7.01
CA VAL A 287 0.07 -14.92 -6.82
C VAL A 287 -1.37 -15.13 -6.35
N LEU A 288 -1.66 -14.67 -5.13
CA LEU A 288 -3.00 -14.64 -4.55
C LEU A 288 -3.51 -13.20 -4.56
N SER A 289 -4.43 -12.89 -5.47
CA SER A 289 -5.04 -11.56 -5.55
C SER A 289 -6.42 -11.51 -4.90
N VAL A 290 -6.85 -10.32 -4.47
CA VAL A 290 -8.20 -10.10 -3.93
C VAL A 290 -8.87 -8.96 -4.70
N LEU A 291 -10.14 -9.15 -5.06
CA LEU A 291 -10.95 -8.17 -5.77
C LEU A 291 -12.32 -8.02 -5.10
N GLY A 292 -12.92 -6.83 -5.11
CA GLY A 292 -14.24 -6.59 -4.54
C GLY A 292 -14.51 -5.11 -4.30
N LEU A 293 -15.77 -4.77 -3.97
CA LEU A 293 -16.18 -3.38 -3.74
C LEU A 293 -15.37 -2.68 -2.65
N GLN A 294 -15.39 -1.35 -2.67
CA GLN A 294 -14.79 -0.55 -1.62
C GLN A 294 -15.40 -0.87 -0.24
N SER A 295 -14.53 -0.92 0.77
CA SER A 295 -14.89 -1.22 2.16
C SER A 295 -15.58 -2.58 2.38
N SER A 296 -15.42 -3.54 1.46
CA SER A 296 -16.00 -4.90 1.60
C SER A 296 -15.24 -5.83 2.57
N GLY A 297 -14.15 -5.37 3.19
CA GLY A 297 -13.36 -6.17 4.13
C GLY A 297 -12.22 -7.00 3.53
N LYS A 298 -11.73 -6.65 2.33
CA LYS A 298 -10.61 -7.34 1.63
C LYS A 298 -9.32 -7.37 2.46
N SER A 299 -8.79 -6.19 2.79
CA SER A 299 -7.57 -6.03 3.57
C SER A 299 -7.71 -6.65 4.96
N THR A 300 -8.91 -6.55 5.57
CA THR A 300 -9.23 -7.21 6.86
C THR A 300 -9.16 -8.73 6.77
N MET A 301 -9.72 -9.33 5.71
CA MET A 301 -9.64 -10.78 5.46
C MET A 301 -8.20 -11.23 5.25
N LEU A 302 -7.41 -10.49 4.46
CA LEU A 302 -5.99 -10.79 4.22
C LEU A 302 -5.14 -10.66 5.49
N ASN A 303 -5.36 -9.61 6.27
CA ASN A 303 -4.68 -9.41 7.56
C ASN A 303 -4.99 -10.55 8.53
N ALA A 304 -6.27 -10.96 8.64
CA ALA A 304 -6.68 -12.09 9.48
C ALA A 304 -6.11 -13.43 9.00
N MET A 305 -6.00 -13.61 7.68
CA MET A 305 -5.52 -14.85 7.08
C MET A 305 -4.00 -14.99 7.22
N PHE A 306 -3.23 -13.97 6.88
CA PHE A 306 -1.77 -14.10 6.80
C PHE A 306 -1.01 -13.28 7.85
N GLY A 307 -1.70 -12.63 8.78
CA GLY A 307 -1.06 -11.77 9.80
C GLY A 307 -0.44 -10.50 9.20
N LEU A 308 -1.02 -10.00 8.11
CA LEU A 308 -0.50 -8.85 7.36
C LEU A 308 -0.88 -7.52 8.04
N GLN A 309 -0.20 -6.46 7.62
CA GLN A 309 -0.40 -5.09 8.12
C GLN A 309 -0.90 -4.15 7.00
N PHE A 310 -1.81 -4.62 6.14
CA PHE A 310 -2.47 -3.72 5.20
C PHE A 310 -3.31 -2.68 5.95
N ALA A 311 -3.35 -1.44 5.45
CA ALA A 311 -4.13 -0.36 6.04
C ALA A 311 -5.63 -0.69 5.99
N VAL A 312 -6.33 -0.58 7.13
CA VAL A 312 -7.77 -0.83 7.28
C VAL A 312 -8.46 0.41 7.86
N GLY A 313 -9.66 0.73 7.36
CA GLY A 313 -10.39 1.96 7.68
C GLY A 313 -11.77 2.04 6.99
N ALA A 314 -12.64 2.93 7.47
CA ALA A 314 -14.03 3.05 7.00
C ALA A 314 -14.17 3.80 5.65
N GLY A 315 -13.12 4.48 5.19
CA GLY A 315 -13.07 5.20 3.90
C GLY A 315 -12.25 4.46 2.84
N ARG A 316 -11.80 5.16 1.79
CA ARG A 316 -10.87 4.58 0.79
C ARG A 316 -9.53 4.28 1.45
N THR A 317 -9.26 3.01 1.75
CA THR A 317 -8.04 2.56 2.45
C THR A 317 -6.87 2.30 1.51
N THR A 318 -7.17 1.90 0.28
CA THR A 318 -6.21 1.30 -0.66
C THR A 318 -6.37 2.01 -2.00
N ARG A 319 -5.32 2.68 -2.51
CA ARG A 319 -5.31 3.30 -3.86
C ARG A 319 -4.35 2.52 -4.76
N GLY A 320 -4.84 1.94 -5.85
CA GLY A 320 -4.06 1.01 -6.69
C GLY A 320 -3.97 -0.42 -6.12
N ALA A 321 -2.94 -1.17 -6.50
CA ALA A 321 -2.70 -2.54 -6.04
C ALA A 321 -1.44 -2.61 -5.16
N PHE A 322 -1.56 -3.22 -3.98
CA PHE A 322 -0.50 -3.41 -3.00
C PHE A 322 -0.11 -4.87 -2.98
N MET A 323 1.18 -5.14 -2.94
CA MET A 323 1.70 -6.51 -2.99
C MET A 323 2.56 -6.80 -1.77
N GLN A 324 2.34 -7.95 -1.14
CA GLN A 324 3.14 -8.43 -0.02
C GLN A 324 3.58 -9.87 -0.26
N LEU A 325 4.88 -10.14 -0.16
CA LEU A 325 5.45 -11.45 -0.38
C LEU A 325 5.56 -12.23 0.93
N LEU A 326 5.08 -13.47 0.94
CA LEU A 326 5.11 -14.39 2.07
C LEU A 326 5.96 -15.61 1.73
N ARG A 327 6.93 -15.93 2.58
CA ARG A 327 7.72 -17.16 2.41
C ARG A 327 6.89 -18.38 2.81
N VAL A 328 6.90 -19.39 1.95
CA VAL A 328 6.37 -20.72 2.31
C VAL A 328 7.39 -21.40 3.24
N SER A 329 6.93 -21.98 4.35
CA SER A 329 7.82 -22.67 5.29
C SER A 329 8.49 -23.87 4.61
N ASP A 330 9.68 -24.26 5.08
CA ASP A 330 10.44 -25.33 4.41
C ASP A 330 9.73 -26.68 4.48
N GLU A 331 8.88 -26.91 5.50
CA GLU A 331 8.01 -28.08 5.60
C GLU A 331 6.94 -28.08 4.49
N MET A 332 6.33 -26.93 4.23
CA MET A 332 5.26 -26.78 3.23
C MET A 332 5.81 -26.77 1.79
N LYS A 333 7.07 -26.37 1.58
CA LYS A 333 7.73 -26.46 0.26
C LYS A 333 7.82 -27.89 -0.26
N THR A 334 7.87 -28.90 0.61
CA THR A 334 7.84 -30.30 0.15
C THR A 334 6.50 -30.70 -0.48
N GLN A 335 5.44 -29.96 -0.18
CA GLN A 335 4.07 -30.17 -0.66
C GLN A 335 3.66 -29.16 -1.74
N MET A 336 4.52 -28.17 -2.03
CA MET A 336 4.20 -27.04 -2.91
C MET A 336 5.29 -26.78 -3.94
N ASN A 337 4.88 -26.43 -5.16
CA ASN A 337 5.78 -26.19 -6.28
C ASN A 337 6.30 -24.73 -6.35
N PHE A 338 6.41 -24.00 -5.24
CA PHE A 338 6.88 -22.62 -5.23
C PHE A 338 7.41 -22.20 -3.86
N ASP A 339 8.20 -21.13 -3.86
CA ASP A 339 8.96 -20.69 -2.69
C ASP A 339 8.25 -19.59 -1.90
N TYR A 340 7.39 -18.81 -2.57
CA TYR A 340 6.71 -17.65 -2.00
C TYR A 340 5.26 -17.50 -2.49
N ILE A 341 4.41 -16.90 -1.65
CA ILE A 341 3.06 -16.44 -2.00
C ILE A 341 3.11 -14.90 -2.10
N LEU A 342 2.78 -14.34 -3.26
CA LEU A 342 2.60 -12.91 -3.43
C LEU A 342 1.13 -12.57 -3.25
N VAL A 343 0.80 -11.97 -2.10
CA VAL A 343 -0.54 -11.49 -1.80
C VAL A 343 -0.73 -10.12 -2.41
N VAL A 344 -1.75 -9.96 -3.26
CA VAL A 344 -2.08 -8.70 -3.93
C VAL A 344 -3.42 -8.19 -3.40
N ASP A 345 -3.37 -7.15 -2.58
CA ASP A 345 -4.55 -6.39 -2.14
C ASP A 345 -4.83 -5.25 -3.13
N THR A 346 -6.10 -4.94 -3.36
CA THR A 346 -6.50 -4.03 -4.44
C THR A 346 -7.44 -2.95 -3.96
N GLU A 347 -7.42 -1.81 -4.66
CA GLU A 347 -8.41 -0.75 -4.50
C GLU A 347 -9.82 -1.32 -4.67
N GLY A 348 -10.75 -0.79 -3.87
CA GLY A 348 -12.14 -1.14 -3.97
C GLY A 348 -12.73 -0.74 -5.32
N LEU A 349 -13.41 -1.68 -5.97
CA LEU A 349 -14.21 -1.36 -7.15
C LEU A 349 -15.29 -0.34 -6.78
N ARG A 350 -15.65 0.50 -7.75
CA ARG A 350 -16.70 1.51 -7.64
C ARG A 350 -16.44 2.51 -6.51
N ALA A 351 -15.28 3.15 -6.54
CA ALA A 351 -15.01 4.27 -5.63
C ALA A 351 -15.96 5.46 -5.89
N PRO A 352 -16.66 6.03 -4.88
CA PRO A 352 -17.60 7.13 -5.07
C PRO A 352 -16.94 8.44 -5.50
N GLU A 353 -15.61 8.54 -5.40
CA GLU A 353 -14.81 9.70 -5.81
C GLU A 353 -14.55 9.76 -7.34
N LEU A 354 -14.84 8.69 -8.08
CA LEU A 354 -14.75 8.62 -9.55
C LEU A 354 -16.15 8.76 -10.17
N THR A 355 -16.35 9.70 -11.10
CA THR A 355 -17.67 10.00 -11.68
C THR A 355 -17.77 9.60 -13.16
N GLY A 356 -18.93 9.08 -13.57
CA GLY A 356 -19.27 8.82 -14.98
C GLY A 356 -18.62 7.57 -15.59
N LYS A 357 -18.43 7.58 -16.93
CA LYS A 357 -17.90 6.45 -17.71
C LYS A 357 -16.47 6.04 -17.30
N SER A 358 -15.64 6.99 -16.87
CA SER A 358 -14.25 6.74 -16.44
C SER A 358 -14.14 5.78 -15.26
N ARG A 359 -15.16 5.71 -14.39
CA ARG A 359 -15.23 4.78 -13.25
C ARG A 359 -15.33 3.32 -13.73
N ILE A 360 -16.22 3.06 -14.69
CA ILE A 360 -16.43 1.71 -15.24
C ILE A 360 -15.17 1.24 -15.98
N HIS A 361 -14.51 2.13 -16.74
CA HIS A 361 -13.26 1.80 -17.41
C HIS A 361 -12.13 1.49 -16.41
N HIS A 362 -11.93 2.33 -15.40
CA HIS A 362 -10.92 2.09 -14.37
C HIS A 362 -11.16 0.79 -13.59
N ASP A 363 -12.41 0.50 -13.23
CA ASP A 363 -12.79 -0.73 -12.54
C ASP A 363 -12.55 -1.98 -13.41
N ASN A 364 -12.88 -1.91 -14.71
CA ASN A 364 -12.63 -2.98 -15.67
C ASN A 364 -11.14 -3.20 -15.93
N GLU A 365 -10.35 -2.14 -16.05
CA GLU A 365 -8.89 -2.21 -16.20
C GLU A 365 -8.24 -2.83 -14.96
N LEU A 366 -8.62 -2.36 -13.76
CA LEU A 366 -8.12 -2.89 -12.50
C LEU A 366 -8.49 -4.36 -12.33
N ALA A 367 -9.74 -4.74 -12.57
CA ALA A 367 -10.17 -6.14 -12.46
C ALA A 367 -9.44 -7.03 -13.47
N THR A 368 -9.29 -6.58 -14.72
CA THR A 368 -8.54 -7.30 -15.77
C THR A 368 -7.07 -7.47 -15.35
N PHE A 369 -6.44 -6.43 -14.82
CA PHE A 369 -5.06 -6.48 -14.32
C PHE A 369 -4.91 -7.46 -13.16
N VAL A 370 -5.77 -7.37 -12.16
CA VAL A 370 -5.72 -8.15 -10.92
C VAL A 370 -6.00 -9.63 -11.18
N ILE A 371 -6.99 -9.94 -12.00
CA ILE A 371 -7.35 -11.31 -12.38
C ILE A 371 -6.26 -11.93 -13.26
N GLY A 372 -5.71 -11.19 -14.22
CA GLY A 372 -4.66 -11.73 -15.08
C GLY A 372 -3.32 -11.91 -14.38
N LEU A 373 -3.04 -11.10 -13.35
CA LEU A 373 -1.87 -11.28 -12.50
C LEU A 373 -2.00 -12.46 -11.54
N GLY A 374 -3.21 -12.73 -11.04
CA GLY A 374 -3.47 -13.72 -10.02
C GLY A 374 -3.42 -15.16 -10.55
N SER A 375 -2.59 -16.00 -9.93
CA SER A 375 -2.72 -17.47 -10.07
C SER A 375 -4.06 -17.94 -9.47
N MET A 376 -4.48 -17.28 -8.38
CA MET A 376 -5.81 -17.35 -7.80
C MET A 376 -6.30 -15.96 -7.43
N THR A 377 -7.58 -15.67 -7.71
CA THR A 377 -8.24 -14.42 -7.30
C THR A 377 -9.38 -14.70 -6.31
N LEU A 378 -9.36 -14.07 -5.14
CA LEU A 378 -10.48 -14.06 -4.20
C LEU A 378 -11.45 -12.93 -4.56
N ILE A 379 -12.70 -13.28 -4.84
CA ILE A 379 -13.74 -12.31 -5.21
C ILE A 379 -14.61 -12.07 -3.97
N ASN A 380 -14.40 -10.93 -3.35
CA ASN A 380 -15.01 -10.56 -2.09
C ASN A 380 -16.30 -9.77 -2.30
N ILE A 381 -17.42 -10.35 -1.90
CA ILE A 381 -18.77 -9.79 -2.01
C ILE A 381 -19.26 -9.49 -0.60
N PHE A 382 -19.67 -8.25 -0.33
CA PHE A 382 -20.20 -7.86 0.98
C PHE A 382 -21.72 -8.00 1.01
N GLY A 383 -22.24 -8.80 1.93
CA GLY A 383 -23.67 -9.05 2.08
C GLY A 383 -24.31 -9.83 0.92
N GLU A 384 -25.64 -9.77 0.85
CA GLU A 384 -26.46 -10.50 -0.12
C GLU A 384 -27.21 -9.57 -1.10
N ASN A 385 -26.75 -8.32 -1.26
CA ASN A 385 -27.42 -7.34 -2.12
C ASN A 385 -27.31 -7.74 -3.60
N PRO A 386 -28.42 -8.02 -4.31
CA PRO A 386 -28.39 -8.46 -5.71
C PRO A 386 -27.79 -7.42 -6.67
N SER A 387 -27.95 -6.12 -6.37
CA SER A 387 -27.44 -5.05 -7.24
C SER A 387 -25.92 -4.98 -7.22
N GLU A 388 -25.33 -4.95 -6.03
CA GLU A 388 -23.87 -5.00 -5.82
C GLU A 388 -23.25 -6.27 -6.40
N MET A 389 -23.92 -7.40 -6.21
CA MET A 389 -23.50 -8.68 -6.77
C MET A 389 -23.47 -8.62 -8.30
N GLN A 390 -24.54 -8.14 -8.93
CA GLN A 390 -24.60 -8.02 -10.39
C GLN A 390 -23.48 -7.13 -10.95
N ASP A 391 -23.20 -6.00 -10.29
CA ASP A 391 -22.16 -5.06 -10.72
C ASP A 391 -20.75 -5.67 -10.65
N ILE A 392 -20.39 -6.33 -9.54
CA ILE A 392 -19.07 -7.00 -9.41
C ILE A 392 -18.96 -8.15 -10.41
N LEU A 393 -20.00 -8.98 -10.52
CA LEU A 393 -19.97 -10.17 -11.35
C LEU A 393 -19.80 -9.84 -12.82
N GLN A 394 -20.42 -8.78 -13.31
CA GLN A 394 -20.24 -8.34 -14.70
C GLN A 394 -18.77 -8.02 -15.00
N ILE A 395 -18.13 -7.22 -14.14
CA ILE A 395 -16.72 -6.82 -14.25
C ILE A 395 -15.81 -8.06 -14.22
N VAL A 396 -16.05 -8.96 -13.27
CA VAL A 396 -15.27 -10.19 -13.05
C VAL A 396 -15.37 -11.14 -14.23
N VAL A 397 -16.58 -11.44 -14.70
CA VAL A 397 -16.81 -12.37 -15.80
C VAL A 397 -16.18 -11.85 -17.09
N GLN A 398 -16.30 -10.55 -17.35
CA GLN A 398 -15.68 -9.91 -18.50
C GLN A 398 -14.14 -9.98 -18.43
N ALA A 399 -13.56 -9.75 -17.26
CA ALA A 399 -12.11 -9.91 -17.06
C ALA A 399 -11.65 -11.36 -17.31
N PHE A 400 -12.38 -12.37 -16.83
CA PHE A 400 -12.03 -13.78 -17.07
C PHE A 400 -12.13 -14.19 -18.55
N LEU A 401 -13.15 -13.74 -19.27
CA LEU A 401 -13.28 -13.99 -20.71
C LEU A 401 -12.06 -13.47 -21.47
N ARG A 402 -11.56 -12.29 -21.10
CA ARG A 402 -10.36 -11.70 -21.70
C ARG A 402 -9.10 -12.49 -21.39
N MET A 403 -9.01 -13.15 -20.23
CA MET A 403 -7.87 -14.03 -19.91
C MET A 403 -7.78 -15.23 -20.86
N LYS A 404 -8.93 -15.71 -21.36
CA LYS A 404 -8.97 -16.79 -22.34
C LYS A 404 -8.35 -16.38 -23.68
N GLU A 405 -8.47 -15.10 -24.10
CA GLU A 405 -7.83 -14.59 -25.32
C GLU A 405 -6.30 -14.69 -25.24
N VAL A 406 -5.72 -14.44 -24.07
CA VAL A 406 -4.26 -14.51 -23.84
C VAL A 406 -3.78 -15.87 -23.32
N LYS A 407 -4.68 -16.86 -23.25
CA LYS A 407 -4.40 -18.23 -22.78
C LYS A 407 -3.89 -18.30 -21.33
N LEU A 408 -4.33 -17.36 -20.49
CA LEU A 408 -4.14 -17.44 -19.05
C LEU A 408 -5.33 -18.18 -18.42
N ASN A 409 -5.03 -19.08 -17.48
CA ASN A 409 -6.02 -19.89 -16.80
C ASN A 409 -6.02 -19.59 -15.28
N PRO A 410 -6.45 -18.38 -14.86
CA PRO A 410 -6.56 -18.04 -13.45
C PRO A 410 -7.66 -18.88 -12.77
N SER A 411 -7.47 -19.15 -11.48
CA SER A 411 -8.50 -19.75 -10.61
C SER A 411 -9.18 -18.67 -9.77
N CYS A 412 -10.38 -18.96 -9.24
CA CYS A 412 -11.06 -18.01 -8.37
C CYS A 412 -11.87 -18.67 -7.26
N VAL A 413 -12.05 -17.94 -6.16
CA VAL A 413 -12.95 -18.31 -5.06
C VAL A 413 -13.81 -17.10 -4.69
N PHE A 414 -15.12 -17.28 -4.63
CA PHE A 414 -16.06 -16.27 -4.16
C PHE A 414 -16.21 -16.35 -2.65
N VAL A 415 -16.07 -15.20 -1.99
CA VAL A 415 -16.23 -15.06 -0.54
C VAL A 415 -17.34 -14.06 -0.27
N HIS A 416 -18.45 -14.53 0.29
CA HIS A 416 -19.57 -13.71 0.73
C HIS A 416 -19.37 -13.34 2.20
N GLN A 417 -19.07 -12.09 2.49
CA GLN A 417 -18.91 -11.57 3.85
C GLN A 417 -20.22 -11.08 4.45
N ASN A 418 -20.28 -11.04 5.78
CA ASN A 418 -21.39 -10.48 6.55
C ASN A 418 -22.73 -11.21 6.31
N VAL A 419 -22.67 -12.54 6.25
CA VAL A 419 -23.84 -13.40 6.10
C VAL A 419 -24.39 -13.68 7.50
N SER A 420 -25.67 -13.34 7.73
CA SER A 420 -26.28 -13.39 9.06
C SER A 420 -26.42 -14.79 9.66
N ASP A 421 -26.45 -15.85 8.83
CA ASP A 421 -26.60 -17.24 9.28
C ASP A 421 -25.84 -18.20 8.37
N VAL A 422 -24.54 -18.37 8.62
CA VAL A 422 -23.67 -19.28 7.85
C VAL A 422 -24.04 -20.76 8.08
N THR A 423 -24.77 -21.08 9.15
CA THR A 423 -25.14 -22.46 9.51
C THR A 423 -26.39 -22.96 8.78
N ALA A 424 -27.17 -22.07 8.16
CA ALA A 424 -28.36 -22.41 7.39
C ALA A 424 -28.01 -23.05 6.03
N ARG A 425 -27.75 -24.36 6.06
CA ARG A 425 -27.40 -25.17 4.87
C ARG A 425 -28.34 -24.96 3.68
N GLU A 426 -29.66 -24.87 3.92
CA GLU A 426 -30.65 -24.65 2.85
C GLU A 426 -30.55 -23.26 2.23
N LYS A 427 -30.36 -22.20 3.03
CA LYS A 427 -30.19 -20.84 2.53
C LYS A 427 -28.90 -20.69 1.73
N ASN A 428 -27.81 -21.31 2.17
CA ASN A 428 -26.54 -21.31 1.45
C ASN A 428 -26.63 -22.06 0.12
N MET A 429 -27.38 -23.17 0.06
CA MET A 429 -27.62 -23.91 -1.19
C MET A 429 -28.42 -23.07 -2.19
N GLU A 430 -29.48 -22.39 -1.73
CA GLU A 430 -30.26 -21.48 -2.57
C GLU A 430 -29.46 -20.23 -2.98
N GLY A 431 -28.59 -19.72 -2.11
CA GLY A 431 -27.62 -18.68 -2.44
C GLY A 431 -26.66 -19.11 -3.56
N ARG A 432 -26.09 -20.32 -3.45
CA ARG A 432 -25.21 -20.91 -4.48
C ARG A 432 -25.92 -21.07 -5.81
N ARG A 433 -27.17 -21.56 -5.80
CA ARG A 433 -27.99 -21.70 -7.03
C ARG A 433 -28.20 -20.35 -7.71
N ARG A 434 -28.63 -19.34 -6.96
CA ARG A 434 -28.86 -17.98 -7.48
C ARG A 434 -27.58 -17.33 -8.00
N LEU A 435 -26.46 -17.53 -7.31
CA LEU A 435 -25.16 -17.05 -7.76
C LEU A 435 -24.75 -17.70 -9.09
N GLN A 436 -24.88 -19.02 -9.21
CA GLN A 436 -24.58 -19.76 -10.45
C GLN A 436 -25.43 -19.26 -11.62
N GLU A 437 -26.75 -19.12 -11.43
CA GLU A 437 -27.67 -18.62 -12.47
C GLU A 437 -27.30 -17.19 -12.91
N THR A 438 -26.88 -16.35 -11.97
CA THR A 438 -26.43 -14.99 -12.25
C THR A 438 -25.11 -14.98 -13.01
N LEU A 439 -24.14 -15.80 -12.60
CA LEU A 439 -22.86 -15.98 -13.29
C LEU A 439 -23.06 -16.46 -14.73
N ASP A 440 -23.91 -17.46 -14.96
CA ASP A 440 -24.21 -17.98 -16.29
C ASP A 440 -24.95 -16.95 -17.16
N LYS A 441 -25.80 -16.12 -16.55
CA LYS A 441 -26.43 -14.99 -17.25
C LYS A 441 -25.39 -13.93 -17.65
N MET A 442 -24.47 -13.56 -16.76
CA MET A 442 -23.43 -12.57 -17.06
C MET A 442 -22.42 -13.09 -18.09
N ALA A 443 -22.08 -14.39 -18.03
CA ALA A 443 -21.22 -15.03 -19.01
C ALA A 443 -21.81 -14.91 -20.43
N ARG A 444 -23.10 -15.20 -20.59
CA ARG A 444 -23.79 -15.05 -21.88
C ARG A 444 -23.84 -13.62 -22.40
N LEU A 445 -23.94 -12.63 -21.50
CA LEU A 445 -23.96 -11.22 -21.88
C LEU A 445 -22.57 -10.74 -22.29
N ALA A 446 -21.56 -11.01 -21.47
CA ALA A 446 -20.17 -10.63 -21.74
C ALA A 446 -19.60 -11.35 -22.96
N ALA A 447 -20.01 -12.61 -23.21
CA ALA A 447 -19.60 -13.36 -24.39
C ALA A 447 -20.05 -12.72 -25.71
N LYS A 448 -21.25 -12.10 -25.71
CA LYS A 448 -21.75 -11.35 -26.87
C LYS A 448 -20.96 -10.06 -27.12
N GLU A 449 -20.55 -9.38 -26.05
CA GLU A 449 -19.76 -8.15 -26.13
C GLU A 449 -18.33 -8.42 -26.61
N GLU A 450 -17.72 -9.50 -26.15
CA GLU A 450 -16.33 -9.88 -26.48
C GLU A 450 -16.21 -10.77 -27.74
N VAL A 451 -17.32 -11.05 -28.43
CA VAL A 451 -17.38 -11.87 -29.66
C VAL A 451 -16.77 -13.27 -29.46
N CYS A 452 -17.21 -13.96 -28.41
CA CYS A 452 -16.79 -15.33 -28.10
C CYS A 452 -17.99 -16.20 -27.72
N ASP A 453 -17.84 -17.53 -27.84
CA ASP A 453 -18.87 -18.49 -27.46
C ASP A 453 -18.69 -18.95 -26.00
N ALA A 454 -19.59 -18.54 -25.12
CA ALA A 454 -19.73 -19.08 -23.77
C ALA A 454 -21.20 -19.00 -23.29
N GLU A 455 -21.74 -20.13 -22.81
CA GLU A 455 -23.11 -20.20 -22.29
C GLU A 455 -23.18 -20.27 -20.76
N ARG A 456 -22.15 -20.83 -20.15
CA ARG A 456 -22.01 -20.98 -18.70
C ARG A 456 -20.69 -20.38 -18.23
N PHE A 457 -20.65 -19.97 -16.97
CA PHE A 457 -19.42 -19.45 -16.38
C PHE A 457 -18.31 -20.52 -16.29
N SER A 458 -18.69 -21.79 -16.13
CA SER A 458 -17.79 -22.93 -16.20
C SER A 458 -17.11 -23.12 -17.58
N ASP A 459 -17.67 -22.53 -18.64
CA ASP A 459 -17.06 -22.55 -19.98
C ASP A 459 -15.93 -21.51 -20.11
N VAL A 460 -15.93 -20.52 -19.19
CA VAL A 460 -14.96 -19.43 -19.13
C VAL A 460 -13.75 -19.85 -18.29
N ILE A 461 -14.01 -20.36 -17.07
CA ILE A 461 -12.98 -20.82 -16.13
C ILE A 461 -13.39 -22.12 -15.45
N ALA A 462 -12.41 -22.87 -14.94
CA ALA A 462 -12.68 -24.02 -14.07
C ALA A 462 -13.27 -23.52 -12.74
N PHE A 463 -14.58 -23.73 -12.56
CA PHE A 463 -15.32 -23.26 -11.39
C PHE A 463 -16.34 -24.30 -10.92
N ASP A 464 -16.32 -24.60 -9.63
CA ASP A 464 -17.28 -25.46 -8.95
C ASP A 464 -17.94 -24.68 -7.81
N VAL A 465 -19.21 -24.30 -8.01
CA VAL A 465 -20.00 -23.53 -7.03
C VAL A 465 -20.06 -24.20 -5.64
N GLN A 466 -19.85 -25.51 -5.55
CA GLN A 466 -19.88 -26.23 -4.28
C GLN A 466 -18.57 -26.09 -3.49
N LYS A 467 -17.44 -25.89 -4.19
CA LYS A 467 -16.11 -25.80 -3.60
C LYS A 467 -15.57 -24.37 -3.55
N ASP A 468 -15.88 -23.58 -4.57
CA ASP A 468 -15.28 -22.28 -4.84
C ASP A 468 -16.15 -21.10 -4.36
N VAL A 469 -17.20 -21.38 -3.56
CA VAL A 469 -18.05 -20.35 -2.94
C VAL A 469 -18.10 -20.55 -1.43
N MET A 470 -17.66 -19.55 -0.68
CA MET A 470 -17.64 -19.58 0.79
C MET A 470 -18.47 -18.44 1.37
N TYR A 471 -19.17 -18.72 2.48
CA TYR A 471 -19.98 -17.76 3.21
C TYR A 471 -19.35 -17.50 4.56
N PHE A 472 -19.15 -16.23 4.88
CA PHE A 472 -18.46 -15.76 6.07
C PHE A 472 -19.46 -15.03 6.96
N ALA A 473 -19.36 -15.31 8.26
CA ALA A 473 -20.12 -14.58 9.26
C ALA A 473 -19.63 -13.12 9.36
N GLN A 474 -20.36 -12.30 10.10
CA GLN A 474 -19.85 -10.98 10.50
C GLN A 474 -18.57 -11.11 11.34
N LEU A 475 -17.60 -10.21 11.15
CA LEU A 475 -16.33 -10.21 11.87
C LEU A 475 -16.49 -10.02 13.38
N TRP A 476 -17.45 -9.21 13.80
CA TRP A 476 -17.66 -8.82 15.19
C TRP A 476 -18.95 -9.42 15.74
N GLU A 477 -18.92 -9.94 16.97
CA GLU A 477 -20.14 -10.28 17.72
C GLU A 477 -20.74 -9.02 18.35
N GLY A 478 -21.42 -8.22 17.53
CA GLY A 478 -22.07 -6.97 17.95
C GLY A 478 -21.38 -5.72 17.39
N ASN A 479 -21.56 -4.58 18.07
CA ASN A 479 -21.10 -3.28 17.59
C ASN A 479 -19.69 -2.93 18.11
N PRO A 480 -18.72 -2.65 17.23
CA PRO A 480 -17.41 -2.10 17.61
C PRO A 480 -17.54 -0.78 18.40
N PRO A 481 -16.55 -0.39 19.24
CA PRO A 481 -15.19 -0.96 19.35
C PRO A 481 -15.04 -2.08 20.40
N MET A 482 -16.05 -2.33 21.24
CA MET A 482 -15.96 -3.29 22.35
C MET A 482 -16.46 -4.70 22.01
N ALA A 483 -16.94 -4.91 20.78
CA ALA A 483 -17.41 -6.23 20.34
C ALA A 483 -16.22 -7.21 20.18
N PRO A 484 -16.33 -8.45 20.66
CA PRO A 484 -15.29 -9.45 20.44
C PRO A 484 -15.32 -9.97 18.98
N PRO A 485 -14.20 -10.49 18.45
CA PRO A 485 -14.17 -11.16 17.16
C PRO A 485 -15.06 -12.41 17.17
N ASN A 486 -15.80 -12.63 16.09
CA ASN A 486 -16.69 -13.78 15.92
C ASN A 486 -15.88 -15.06 15.66
N PRO A 487 -15.99 -16.11 16.51
CA PRO A 487 -15.29 -17.38 16.31
C PRO A 487 -15.61 -18.05 14.97
N SER A 488 -16.86 -17.97 14.49
CA SER A 488 -17.27 -18.54 13.21
C SER A 488 -16.60 -17.84 12.01
N TYR A 489 -16.22 -16.57 12.14
CA TYR A 489 -15.41 -15.89 11.13
C TYR A 489 -13.99 -16.48 11.10
N CYS A 490 -13.39 -16.75 12.26
CA CYS A 490 -12.07 -17.38 12.35
C CYS A 490 -12.06 -18.80 11.76
N GLU A 491 -13.10 -19.59 12.02
CA GLU A 491 -13.29 -20.92 11.41
C GLU A 491 -13.40 -20.83 9.88
N SER A 492 -14.20 -19.87 9.37
CA SER A 492 -14.34 -19.62 7.93
C SER A 492 -13.01 -19.24 7.27
N ILE A 493 -12.17 -18.44 7.94
CA ILE A 493 -10.81 -18.12 7.49
C ILE A 493 -9.93 -19.37 7.41
N GLN A 494 -10.02 -20.26 8.39
CA GLN A 494 -9.24 -21.52 8.36
C GLN A 494 -9.69 -22.43 7.21
N ASP A 495 -10.99 -22.52 6.95
CA ASP A 495 -11.49 -23.32 5.83
C ASP A 495 -11.14 -22.69 4.47
N LEU A 496 -11.13 -21.36 4.38
CA LEU A 496 -10.64 -20.66 3.20
C LEU A 496 -9.16 -20.94 2.96
N LYS A 497 -8.33 -20.94 4.02
CA LYS A 497 -6.91 -21.34 3.90
C LYS A 497 -6.79 -22.76 3.34
N LYS A 498 -7.55 -23.73 3.87
CA LYS A 498 -7.52 -25.12 3.37
C LYS A 498 -7.91 -25.20 1.89
N THR A 499 -8.90 -24.40 1.48
CA THR A 499 -9.35 -24.34 0.07
C THR A 499 -8.30 -23.71 -0.83
N ILE A 500 -7.67 -22.62 -0.40
CA ILE A 500 -6.55 -22.01 -1.13
C ILE A 500 -5.42 -23.03 -1.27
N LEU A 501 -5.04 -23.70 -0.18
CA LEU A 501 -3.98 -24.71 -0.17
C LEU A 501 -4.27 -25.87 -1.13
N SER A 502 -5.51 -26.34 -1.24
CA SER A 502 -5.85 -27.45 -2.15
C SER A 502 -5.73 -27.05 -3.62
N HIS A 503 -6.13 -25.82 -3.97
CA HIS A 503 -5.94 -25.27 -5.32
C HIS A 503 -4.47 -25.00 -5.63
N VAL A 504 -3.75 -24.47 -4.64
CA VAL A 504 -2.31 -24.19 -4.70
C VAL A 504 -1.50 -25.45 -5.00
N SER A 505 -1.80 -26.59 -4.35
CA SER A 505 -1.13 -27.88 -4.59
C SER A 505 -1.34 -28.42 -6.01
N ASN A 506 -2.42 -28.04 -6.68
CA ASN A 506 -2.72 -28.43 -8.07
C ASN A 506 -2.11 -27.47 -9.10
N SER A 507 -1.52 -26.36 -8.65
CA SER A 507 -0.94 -25.32 -9.51
C SER A 507 0.58 -25.40 -9.57
N ASN A 508 1.15 -25.06 -10.72
CA ASN A 508 2.59 -24.79 -10.82
C ASN A 508 2.80 -23.30 -10.55
N GLY A 509 3.58 -22.96 -9.53
CA GLY A 509 3.92 -21.56 -9.28
C GLY A 509 4.64 -20.92 -10.47
N MET A 510 4.39 -19.64 -10.68
CA MET A 510 4.93 -18.88 -11.82
C MET A 510 6.34 -18.38 -11.47
N MET A 511 7.25 -18.32 -12.44
CA MET A 511 8.49 -17.59 -12.19
C MET A 511 8.19 -16.08 -12.18
N LEU A 512 8.95 -15.31 -11.39
CA LEU A 512 8.84 -13.84 -11.39
C LEU A 512 9.04 -13.24 -12.80
N THR A 513 9.80 -13.92 -13.66
CA THR A 513 9.96 -13.58 -15.08
C THR A 513 8.67 -13.73 -15.88
N ASP A 514 7.85 -14.73 -15.56
CA ASP A 514 6.55 -14.96 -16.20
C ASP A 514 5.53 -13.93 -15.74
N ILE A 515 5.52 -13.61 -14.45
CA ILE A 515 4.72 -12.50 -13.90
C ILE A 515 5.06 -11.19 -14.62
N LYS A 516 6.36 -10.93 -14.84
CA LYS A 516 6.82 -9.76 -15.60
C LYS A 516 6.33 -9.77 -17.04
N LYS A 517 6.32 -10.94 -17.70
CA LYS A 517 5.78 -11.10 -19.06
C LYS A 517 4.28 -10.82 -19.08
N VAL A 518 3.52 -11.34 -18.12
CA VAL A 518 2.07 -11.09 -17.98
C VAL A 518 1.80 -9.59 -17.81
N ILE A 519 2.49 -8.93 -16.88
CA ILE A 519 2.34 -7.48 -16.62
C ILE A 519 2.73 -6.63 -17.84
N ARG A 520 3.78 -7.00 -18.58
CA ARG A 520 4.36 -6.12 -19.63
C ARG A 520 3.89 -6.41 -21.04
N LYS A 521 3.37 -7.62 -21.31
CA LYS A 521 3.00 -8.05 -22.68
C LYS A 521 1.53 -8.43 -22.78
N GLU A 522 1.05 -9.29 -21.89
CA GLU A 522 -0.28 -9.91 -22.03
C GLU A 522 -1.37 -8.95 -21.52
N LEU A 523 -1.22 -8.39 -20.32
CA LEU A 523 -2.18 -7.43 -19.74
C LEU A 523 -2.29 -6.10 -20.52
N PRO A 524 -1.21 -5.44 -20.95
CA PRO A 524 -1.31 -4.20 -21.71
C PRO A 524 -1.91 -4.41 -23.12
N CYS A 525 -1.72 -5.59 -23.72
CA CYS A 525 -2.36 -5.92 -25.00
C CYS A 525 -3.89 -5.96 -24.85
N ILE A 526 -4.39 -6.60 -23.78
CA ILE A 526 -5.82 -6.66 -23.46
C ILE A 526 -6.37 -5.25 -23.19
N ILE A 527 -5.69 -4.47 -22.33
CA ILE A 527 -6.13 -3.12 -21.96
C ILE A 527 -6.10 -2.19 -23.19
N SER A 528 -5.10 -2.29 -24.05
CA SER A 528 -5.03 -1.53 -25.31
C SER A 528 -6.10 -1.97 -26.32
N ASN A 529 -6.45 -3.25 -26.37
CA ASN A 529 -7.53 -3.77 -27.21
C ASN A 529 -8.91 -3.33 -26.71
N MET A 530 -9.11 -3.22 -25.40
CA MET A 530 -10.32 -2.64 -24.81
C MET A 530 -10.54 -1.22 -25.32
N MET A 531 -9.51 -0.37 -25.19
CA MET A 531 -9.54 1.01 -25.71
C MET A 531 -9.86 1.03 -27.22
N SER A 532 -9.29 0.11 -28.00
CA SER A 532 -9.44 0.10 -29.47
C SER A 532 -10.81 -0.42 -29.95
N ARG A 533 -11.40 -1.41 -29.27
CA ARG A 533 -12.74 -1.94 -29.60
C ARG A 533 -13.84 -0.92 -29.33
N GLU A 534 -13.67 -0.08 -28.31
CA GLU A 534 -14.65 0.96 -27.94
C GLU A 534 -14.58 2.23 -28.81
N PHE A 535 -13.44 2.56 -29.43
CA PHE A 535 -13.38 3.60 -30.48
C PHE A 535 -14.00 3.14 -31.81
N SER A 536 -14.23 1.84 -32.01
CA SER A 536 -14.86 1.30 -33.22
C SER A 536 -16.39 1.30 -33.18
N THR A 537 -17.00 1.56 -32.02
CA THR A 537 -18.45 1.61 -31.83
C THR A 537 -19.06 3.03 -31.91
N GLU A 538 -18.34 4.01 -32.49
CA GLU A 538 -18.94 5.26 -32.98
C GLU A 538 -19.36 5.15 -34.47
N PRO A 539 -20.64 4.85 -34.78
CA PRO A 539 -21.28 5.42 -35.95
C PRO A 539 -21.91 6.76 -35.56
N PHE A 540 -21.68 7.79 -36.38
CA PHE A 540 -22.20 9.17 -36.29
C PHE A 540 -21.38 10.17 -35.46
N LEU A 541 -20.34 10.74 -36.09
CA LEU A 541 -20.10 12.20 -36.13
C LEU A 541 -19.04 12.60 -37.19
N LYS A 542 -19.05 11.95 -38.37
CA LYS A 542 -18.17 12.31 -39.49
C LYS A 542 -18.79 13.21 -40.57
N ASN A 543 -19.97 13.77 -40.33
CA ASN A 543 -20.63 14.73 -41.24
C ASN A 543 -21.12 15.97 -40.49
N LYS A 544 -20.19 16.76 -39.95
CA LYS A 544 -20.48 18.17 -39.62
C LYS A 544 -19.24 19.06 -39.62
N PHE A 545 -18.38 18.90 -40.62
CA PHE A 545 -17.46 19.94 -41.10
C PHE A 545 -17.21 19.72 -42.59
N MET A 546 -18.22 20.06 -43.39
CA MET A 546 -18.06 20.63 -44.72
C MET A 546 -19.17 21.64 -44.95
#